data_AF-A0A553DQX3-F1
#
_entry.id   AF-A0A553DQX3-F1
#
_cell.length_a   1.000
_cell.length_b   1.000
_cell.length_c   1.000
_cell.angle_alpha   90.00
_cell.angle_beta   90.00
_cell.angle_gamma   90.00
#
_symmetry.space_group_name_H-M   'P 1'
#
loop_
_entity.id
_entity.type
_entity.pdbx_description
1 polymer ?
#
loop_
_entity_poly.entity_id
_entity_poly.type
_entity_poly.pdbx_seq_one_letter_code
_entity_poly.pdbx_strand_id
1 'polypeptide(L)'
;MTTISERIKQLRTENNLTQSELAEKVGLTYVQIGRYEKGKSNPSSDVLQKLASVLGTSTDYLMNGKTGQVEAQLTDMELIKQFQEVEKLNPDEKHLVKTFLDAFITKKKIQQLAQ
;
A
#
# COMPACT_ATOMS: atom_id res chain seq x y z
N MET A 1 16.51 -7.99 6.28
CA MET A 1 15.68 -6.85 5.87
C MET A 1 15.89 -6.65 4.38
N THR A 2 14.83 -6.58 3.59
CA THR A 2 14.96 -6.24 2.16
C THR A 2 15.34 -4.76 2.03
N THR A 3 16.07 -4.43 0.98
CA THR A 3 16.48 -3.07 0.63
C THR A 3 15.47 -2.43 -0.32
N ILE A 4 15.50 -1.10 -0.46
CA ILE A 4 14.67 -0.39 -1.46
C ILE A 4 14.93 -0.92 -2.87
N SER A 5 16.19 -1.22 -3.19
CA SER A 5 16.62 -1.79 -4.47
C SER A 5 15.98 -3.15 -4.74
N GLU A 6 15.92 -4.01 -3.74
CA GLU A 6 15.29 -5.34 -3.84
C GLU A 6 13.77 -5.21 -3.99
N ARG A 7 13.12 -4.31 -3.25
CA ARG A 7 11.67 -4.08 -3.35
C ARG A 7 11.25 -3.54 -4.70
N ILE A 8 11.99 -2.59 -5.27
CA ILE A 8 11.72 -2.07 -6.62
C ILE A 8 11.81 -3.21 -7.64
N LYS A 9 12.89 -4.01 -7.56
CA LYS A 9 13.09 -5.14 -8.47
C LYS A 9 11.98 -6.18 -8.33
N GLN A 10 11.61 -6.54 -7.10
CA GLN A 10 10.57 -7.51 -6.79
C GLN A 10 9.21 -7.06 -7.36
N LEU A 11 8.76 -5.86 -7.03
CA LEU A 11 7.49 -5.33 -7.52
C LEU A 11 7.48 -5.22 -9.04
N ARG A 12 8.59 -4.84 -9.66
CA ARG A 12 8.70 -4.83 -11.13
C ARG A 12 8.46 -6.22 -11.71
N THR A 13 9.08 -7.25 -11.15
CA THR A 13 8.91 -8.64 -11.61
C THR A 13 7.50 -9.17 -11.35
N GLU A 14 6.88 -8.83 -10.21
CA GLU A 14 5.49 -9.21 -9.89
C GLU A 14 4.49 -8.56 -10.86
N ASN A 15 4.79 -7.34 -11.32
CA ASN A 15 4.03 -6.65 -12.36
C ASN A 15 4.37 -7.13 -13.79
N ASN A 16 5.21 -8.17 -13.95
CA ASN A 16 5.67 -8.70 -15.24
C ASN A 16 6.33 -7.66 -16.16
N LEU A 17 7.01 -6.66 -15.59
CA LEU A 17 7.69 -5.62 -16.36
C LEU A 17 9.17 -5.92 -16.54
N THR A 18 9.72 -5.64 -17.70
CA THR A 18 11.15 -5.48 -17.93
C THR A 18 11.65 -4.15 -17.36
N GLN A 19 12.96 -4.01 -17.14
CA GLN A 19 13.54 -2.74 -16.69
C GLN A 19 13.30 -1.60 -17.69
N SER A 20 13.25 -1.90 -18.99
CA SER A 20 12.97 -0.92 -20.04
C SER A 20 11.52 -0.45 -19.99
N GLU A 21 10.56 -1.35 -19.80
CA GLU A 21 9.14 -0.99 -19.68
C GLU A 21 8.85 -0.19 -18.41
N LEU A 22 9.48 -0.54 -17.28
CA LEU A 22 9.39 0.28 -16.07
C LEU A 22 9.97 1.68 -16.29
N ALA A 23 11.12 1.76 -16.97
CA ALA A 23 11.76 3.03 -17.28
C ALA A 23 10.85 3.92 -18.13
N GLU A 24 10.23 3.36 -19.17
CA GLU A 24 9.27 4.07 -20.02
C GLU A 24 8.08 4.60 -19.23
N LYS A 25 7.44 3.74 -18.41
CA LYS A 25 6.26 4.12 -17.60
C LYS A 25 6.56 5.20 -16.56
N VAL A 26 7.77 5.22 -16.00
CA VAL A 26 8.18 6.21 -14.98
C VAL A 26 8.74 7.50 -15.63
N GLY A 27 9.11 7.44 -16.92
CA GLY A 27 9.76 8.54 -17.63
C GLY A 27 11.25 8.66 -17.29
N LEU A 28 11.95 7.53 -17.18
CA LEU A 28 13.37 7.43 -16.88
C LEU A 28 14.10 6.60 -17.94
N THR A 29 15.44 6.56 -17.84
CA THR A 29 16.26 5.68 -18.66
C THR A 29 16.38 4.28 -18.06
N TYR A 30 16.55 3.26 -18.91
CA TYR A 30 16.88 1.89 -18.49
C TYR A 30 18.04 1.84 -17.49
N VAL A 31 19.08 2.67 -17.72
CA VAL A 31 20.26 2.75 -16.86
C VAL A 31 19.91 3.25 -15.46
N GLN A 32 19.01 4.23 -15.33
CA GLN A 32 18.58 4.75 -14.02
C GLN A 32 17.83 3.67 -13.22
N ILE A 33 16.87 2.97 -13.84
CA ILE A 33 16.17 1.85 -13.20
C ILE A 33 17.18 0.77 -12.77
N GLY A 34 18.11 0.40 -13.66
CA GLY A 34 19.14 -0.58 -13.36
C GLY A 34 20.07 -0.17 -12.21
N ARG A 35 20.35 1.13 -12.03
CA ARG A 35 21.11 1.64 -10.88
C ARG A 35 20.31 1.56 -9.58
N TYR A 36 19.01 1.85 -9.61
CA TYR A 36 18.14 1.71 -8.44
C TYR A 36 18.02 0.26 -8.00
N GLU A 37 17.78 -0.68 -8.92
CA GLU A 37 17.64 -2.11 -8.57
C GLU A 37 18.95 -2.76 -8.12
N LYS A 38 20.10 -2.16 -8.43
CA LYS A 38 21.43 -2.60 -7.96
C LYS A 38 21.90 -1.85 -6.71
N GLY A 39 21.09 -0.94 -6.16
CA GLY A 39 21.46 -0.12 -5.00
C GLY A 39 22.63 0.84 -5.25
N LYS A 40 22.91 1.19 -6.52
CA LYS A 40 24.01 2.09 -6.90
C LYS A 40 23.64 3.57 -6.81
N SER A 41 22.35 3.88 -6.72
CA SER A 41 21.82 5.21 -6.49
C SER A 41 20.47 5.11 -5.80
N ASN A 42 20.04 6.18 -5.12
CA ASN A 42 18.71 6.29 -4.55
C ASN A 42 17.81 7.17 -5.44
N PRO A 43 16.53 6.82 -5.60
CA PRO A 43 15.58 7.67 -6.32
C PRO A 43 15.30 8.96 -5.51
N SER A 44 15.08 10.08 -6.22
CA SER A 44 14.59 11.32 -5.60
C SER A 44 13.15 11.15 -5.12
N SER A 45 12.63 12.09 -4.31
CA SER A 45 11.24 12.05 -3.85
C SER A 45 10.24 11.96 -5.01
N ASP A 46 10.43 12.77 -6.05
CA ASP A 46 9.56 12.78 -7.24
C ASP A 46 9.62 11.45 -8.00
N VAL A 47 10.81 10.88 -8.16
CA VAL A 47 10.98 9.57 -8.81
C VAL A 47 10.35 8.46 -7.99
N LEU A 48 10.49 8.53 -6.66
CA LEU A 48 9.92 7.56 -5.74
C LEU A 48 8.38 7.57 -5.81
N GLN A 49 7.75 8.74 -5.90
CA GLN A 49 6.30 8.86 -6.11
C GLN A 49 5.86 8.23 -7.44
N LYS A 50 6.57 8.49 -8.53
CA LYS A 50 6.28 7.89 -9.83
C LYS A 50 6.44 6.37 -9.82
N LEU A 51 7.52 5.87 -9.20
CA LEU A 51 7.74 4.43 -9.02
C LEU A 51 6.61 3.80 -8.20
N ALA A 52 6.22 4.42 -7.08
CA ALA A 52 5.12 3.94 -6.25
C ALA A 52 3.81 3.85 -7.05
N SER A 53 3.49 4.88 -7.83
CA SER A 53 2.31 4.90 -8.69
C SER A 53 2.33 3.81 -9.76
N VAL A 54 3.45 3.62 -10.46
CA VAL A 54 3.56 2.63 -11.55
C VAL A 54 3.58 1.19 -11.02
N LEU A 55 4.18 0.97 -9.86
CA LEU A 55 4.31 -0.34 -9.22
C LEU A 55 3.13 -0.68 -8.30
N GLY A 56 2.12 0.19 -8.18
CA GLY A 56 0.91 -0.05 -7.39
C GLY A 56 1.17 -0.13 -5.88
N THR A 57 2.07 0.68 -5.34
CA THR A 57 2.46 0.65 -3.92
C THR A 57 2.59 2.05 -3.32
N SER A 58 3.05 2.16 -2.07
CA SER A 58 3.36 3.43 -1.40
C SER A 58 4.85 3.75 -1.42
N THR A 59 5.20 5.04 -1.34
CA THR A 59 6.58 5.49 -1.16
C THR A 59 7.20 4.95 0.14
N ASP A 60 6.38 4.84 1.20
CA ASP A 60 6.81 4.30 2.49
C ASP A 60 7.16 2.81 2.40
N TYR A 61 6.41 2.02 1.63
CA TYR A 61 6.76 0.63 1.36
C TYR A 61 8.09 0.52 0.62
N LEU A 62 8.29 1.32 -0.42
CA LEU A 62 9.54 1.32 -1.16
C LEU A 62 10.74 1.68 -0.26
N MET A 63 10.61 2.72 0.57
CA MET A 63 11.70 3.19 1.45
C MET A 63 11.96 2.28 2.64
N ASN A 64 10.90 1.91 3.36
CA ASN A 64 10.99 1.32 4.69
C ASN A 64 10.61 -0.16 4.70
N GLY A 65 10.08 -0.70 3.59
CA GLY A 65 9.57 -2.07 3.52
C GLY A 65 8.33 -2.29 4.38
N LYS A 66 7.76 -1.22 4.92
CA LYS A 66 6.49 -1.24 5.64
C LYS A 66 5.41 -1.37 4.61
N THR A 67 4.84 -2.56 4.45
CA THR A 67 3.57 -2.68 3.76
C THR A 67 2.65 -1.71 4.46
N GLY A 68 1.96 -0.84 3.72
CA GLY A 68 0.83 -0.09 4.23
C GLY A 68 -0.30 -1.05 4.58
N GLN A 69 -0.03 -2.06 5.40
CA GLN A 69 -1.00 -2.63 6.28
C GLN A 69 -0.97 -1.70 7.47
N VAL A 70 -2.09 -1.01 7.69
CA VAL A 70 -2.62 -1.06 9.04
C VAL A 70 -2.63 -2.56 9.35
N GLU A 71 -1.61 -3.07 10.05
CA GLU A 71 -1.73 -4.32 10.79
C GLU A 71 -2.74 -4.01 11.89
N ALA A 72 -4.01 -3.87 11.51
CA ALA A 72 -5.06 -4.28 12.38
C ALA A 72 -4.79 -5.78 12.51
N GLN A 73 -4.16 -6.16 13.62
CA GLN A 73 -4.12 -7.55 14.05
C GLN A 73 -5.57 -7.94 14.37
N LEU A 74 -6.36 -8.12 13.32
CA LEU A 74 -7.70 -8.66 13.40
C LEU A 74 -7.49 -10.14 13.72
N THR A 75 -7.60 -10.49 14.99
CA THR A 75 -7.58 -11.88 15.45
C THR A 75 -8.96 -12.51 15.40
N ASP A 76 -9.99 -11.68 15.26
CA ASP A 76 -11.38 -12.11 15.21
C ASP A 76 -11.75 -12.59 13.81
N MET A 77 -11.74 -13.91 13.64
CA MET A 77 -12.07 -14.60 12.40
C MET A 77 -13.52 -14.39 11.96
N GLU A 78 -14.46 -14.16 12.89
CA GLU A 78 -15.85 -13.91 12.55
C GLU A 78 -16.01 -12.51 11.96
N LEU A 79 -15.39 -11.52 12.60
CA LEU A 79 -15.38 -10.14 12.11
C LEU A 79 -14.74 -10.03 10.72
N ILE A 80 -13.63 -10.76 10.48
CA ILE A 80 -12.99 -10.82 9.17
C ILE A 80 -13.96 -11.35 8.09
N LYS A 81 -14.67 -12.45 8.37
CA LYS A 81 -15.64 -13.01 7.43
C LYS A 81 -16.78 -12.04 7.14
N GLN A 82 -17.27 -11.34 8.16
CA GLN A 82 -18.32 -10.33 7.98
C GLN A 82 -17.84 -9.19 7.07
N PHE A 83 -16.60 -8.72 7.22
CA PHE A 83 -16.04 -7.71 6.32
C PHE A 83 -15.91 -8.20 4.87
N GLN A 84 -15.53 -9.46 4.66
CA GLN A 84 -15.46 -10.06 3.31
C GLN A 84 -16.82 -10.10 2.61
N GLU A 85 -17.91 -10.33 3.36
CA GLU A 85 -19.26 -10.26 2.80
C GLU A 85 -19.69 -8.81 2.52
N VAL A 86 -19.35 -7.87 3.39
CA VAL A 86 -19.61 -6.44 3.17
C VAL A 86 -18.91 -5.93 1.91
N GLU A 87 -17.73 -6.45 1.56
CA GLU A 87 -17.04 -6.09 0.31
C GLU A 87 -17.82 -6.45 -0.96
N LYS A 88 -18.75 -7.41 -0.89
CA LYS A 88 -19.58 -7.81 -2.04
C LYS A 88 -20.84 -6.94 -2.21
N LEU A 89 -21.18 -6.14 -1.21
CA LEU A 89 -22.37 -5.28 -1.23
C LEU A 89 -22.22 -4.09 -2.19
N ASN A 90 -23.36 -3.47 -2.51
CA ASN A 90 -23.37 -2.26 -3.32
C ASN A 90 -22.79 -1.05 -2.55
N PRO A 91 -22.47 0.06 -3.24
CA PRO A 91 -21.86 1.23 -2.59
C PRO A 91 -22.68 1.85 -1.45
N ASP A 92 -24.00 1.90 -1.58
CA ASP A 92 -24.90 2.51 -0.60
C ASP A 92 -25.00 1.66 0.67
N GLU A 93 -25.11 0.34 0.51
CA GLU A 93 -25.09 -0.63 1.61
C GLU A 93 -23.75 -0.60 2.36
N LYS A 94 -22.64 -0.53 1.63
CA LYS A 94 -21.30 -0.36 2.23
C LYS A 94 -21.20 0.93 3.04
N HIS A 95 -21.75 2.02 2.52
CA HIS A 95 -21.75 3.31 3.22
C HIS A 95 -22.54 3.25 4.53
N LEU A 96 -23.69 2.56 4.52
CA LEU A 96 -24.50 2.35 5.71
C LEU A 96 -23.74 1.56 6.79
N VAL A 97 -23.07 0.47 6.40
CA VAL A 97 -22.24 -0.33 7.33
C VAL A 97 -21.13 0.52 7.95
N LYS A 98 -20.42 1.32 7.15
CA LYS A 98 -19.37 2.22 7.65
C LYS A 98 -19.92 3.25 8.65
N THR A 99 -21.08 3.84 8.34
CA THR A 99 -21.74 4.81 9.21
C THR A 99 -22.07 4.21 10.58
N PHE A 100 -22.59 2.98 10.62
CA PHE A 100 -22.84 2.30 11.88
C PHE A 100 -21.55 2.01 12.66
N LEU A 101 -20.51 1.50 11.99
CA LEU A 101 -19.21 1.25 12.63
C LEU A 101 -18.64 2.54 13.26
N ASP A 102 -18.69 3.65 12.52
CA ASP A 102 -18.24 4.96 13.00
C ASP A 102 -19.03 5.42 14.23
N ALA A 103 -20.35 5.22 14.24
CA ALA A 103 -21.19 5.54 15.39
C ALA A 103 -20.78 4.75 16.65
N PHE A 104 -20.51 3.44 16.51
CA PHE A 104 -20.06 2.60 17.63
C PHE A 104 -18.66 2.97 18.14
N ILE A 105 -17.71 3.22 17.23
CA ILE A 105 -16.35 3.65 17.56
C ILE A 105 -16.38 5.01 18.28
N THR A 106 -17.19 5.94 17.79
CA THR A 106 -17.33 7.29 18.36
C THR A 106 -17.93 7.24 19.77
N LYS A 107 -18.99 6.44 19.95
CA LYS A 107 -19.59 6.21 21.28
C LYS A 107 -18.57 5.72 22.30
N LYS A 108 -17.73 4.74 21.92
CA LYS A 108 -16.70 4.19 22.81
C LYS A 108 -15.62 5.21 23.18
N LYS A 109 -15.17 6.03 22.22
CA LYS A 109 -14.21 7.12 22.48
C LYS A 109 -14.75 8.15 23.46
N ILE A 110 -16.01 8.56 23.31
CA ILE A 110 -16.66 9.52 24.20
C ILE A 110 -16.76 8.95 25.63
N GLN A 111 -17.12 7.67 25.77
CA GLN A 111 -17.19 7.01 27.08
C GLN A 111 -15.83 6.91 27.79
N GLN A 112 -14.73 6.75 27.04
CA GLN A 112 -13.38 6.72 27.60
C GLN A 112 -12.87 8.08 28.06
N LEU A 113 -13.38 9.18 27.49
CA LEU A 113 -13.01 10.55 27.89
C LEU A 113 -13.78 11.05 29.12
N ALA A 114 -14.87 10.37 29.49
CA ALA A 114 -15.71 10.71 30.64
C ALA A 114 -15.32 9.95 31.93
N GLN A 115 -14.27 9.14 31.88
CA GLN A 115 -13.62 8.47 33.03
C GLN A 115 -12.27 9.13 33.31
#